data_AF-A0A956GHF7-F1
#
_entry.id   AF-A0A956GHF7-F1
#
_cell.length_a   1.000
_cell.length_b   1.000
_cell.length_c   1.000
_cell.angle_alpha   90.00
_cell.angle_beta   90.00
_cell.angle_gamma   90.00
#
_symmetry.space_group_name_H-M   'P 1'
#
loop_
_entity.id
_entity.type
_entity.pdbx_description
1 polymer ?
#
loop_
_entity_poly.entity_id
_entity_poly.type
_entity_poly.pdbx_seq_one_letter_code
_entity_poly.pdbx_strand_id
1 'polypeptide(L)'
;MDINVASAAVETFVQDYAGPGGRKAVELRIHPSGDDMNAIKVWVNLGPDAENDDLHAWCRACEAAVREALGGDLDGYHLEMRADAM
;
A
#
# COMPACT_ATOMS: atom_id res chain seq x y z
N MET A 1 8.53 -4.09 -15.67
CA MET A 1 9.41 -3.95 -14.49
C MET A 1 9.50 -5.29 -13.78
N ASP A 2 10.56 -5.57 -13.01
CA ASP A 2 10.60 -6.76 -12.14
C ASP A 2 9.70 -6.54 -10.90
N ILE A 3 9.03 -7.58 -10.40
CA ILE A 3 8.07 -7.47 -9.29
C ILE A 3 8.73 -6.97 -8.00
N ASN A 4 10.01 -7.28 -7.78
CA ASN A 4 10.73 -6.79 -6.60
C ASN A 4 11.01 -5.29 -6.71
N VAL A 5 11.31 -4.80 -7.92
CA VAL A 5 11.49 -3.37 -8.18
C VAL A 5 10.16 -2.63 -8.03
N ALA A 6 9.06 -3.20 -8.55
CA ALA A 6 7.71 -2.65 -8.35
C ALA A 6 7.30 -2.61 -6.88
N SER A 7 7.58 -3.69 -6.13
CA SER A 7 7.30 -3.75 -4.69
C SER A 7 8.09 -2.70 -3.91
N ALA A 8 9.38 -2.48 -4.23
CA ALA A 8 10.20 -1.46 -3.58
C ALA A 8 9.74 -0.03 -3.90
N ALA A 9 9.26 0.22 -5.12
CA ALA A 9 8.69 1.51 -5.49
C ALA A 9 7.39 1.79 -4.72
N VAL A 10 6.52 0.77 -4.59
CA VAL A 10 5.31 0.85 -3.76
C VAL A 10 5.67 1.08 -2.30
N GLU A 11 6.68 0.39 -1.77
CA GLU A 11 7.15 0.58 -0.40
C GLU A 11 7.56 2.02 -0.12
N THR A 12 8.43 2.55 -0.98
CA THR A 12 8.92 3.93 -0.86
C THR A 12 7.75 4.93 -0.91
N PHE A 13 6.80 4.71 -1.82
CA PHE A 13 5.63 5.58 -1.93
C PHE A 13 4.75 5.53 -0.68
N VAL A 14 4.38 4.34 -0.22
CA VAL A 14 3.45 4.14 0.88
C VAL A 14 4.05 4.62 2.21
N GLN A 15 5.38 4.52 2.39
CA GLN A 15 6.07 5.00 3.58
C GLN A 15 5.93 6.54 3.76
N ASP A 16 5.95 7.30 2.67
CA ASP A 16 5.81 8.76 2.72
C ASP A 16 4.36 9.26 2.55
N TYR A 17 3.46 8.40 2.09
CA TYR A 17 2.06 8.72 1.85
C TYR A 17 1.34 9.16 3.14
N ALA A 18 0.75 10.35 3.08
CA ALA A 18 -0.18 10.86 4.09
C ALA A 18 -1.60 10.76 3.54
N GLY A 19 -2.36 9.80 4.06
CA GLY A 19 -3.74 9.58 3.62
C GLY A 19 -4.74 10.58 4.22
N PRO A 20 -6.04 10.30 4.06
CA PRO A 20 -7.10 11.09 4.67
C PRO A 20 -6.85 11.36 6.16
N GLY A 21 -7.10 12.59 6.61
CA GLY A 21 -6.81 13.00 7.99
C GLY A 21 -5.32 13.19 8.31
N GLY A 22 -4.43 13.13 7.32
CA GLY A 22 -2.98 13.27 7.52
C GLY A 22 -2.32 12.01 8.10
N ARG A 23 -3.02 10.88 8.08
CA ARG A 23 -2.57 9.61 8.68
C ARG A 23 -1.46 8.98 7.85
N LYS A 24 -0.36 8.64 8.51
CA LYS A 24 0.79 7.92 7.94
C LYS A 24 0.86 6.51 8.51
N ALA A 25 1.47 5.61 7.74
CA ALA A 25 1.84 4.29 8.21
C ALA A 25 2.82 4.38 9.39
N VAL A 26 2.53 3.63 10.47
CA VAL A 26 3.44 3.41 11.60
C VAL A 26 4.32 2.19 11.32
N GLU A 27 3.73 1.15 10.73
CA GLU A 27 4.44 -0.02 10.23
C GLU A 27 3.97 -0.35 8.82
N LEU A 28 4.90 -0.78 7.97
CA LEU A 28 4.66 -1.18 6.59
C LEU A 28 5.31 -2.54 6.34
N ARG A 29 4.56 -3.46 5.73
CA ARG A 29 5.09 -4.75 5.25
C ARG A 29 4.62 -4.99 3.84
N ILE A 30 5.56 -5.22 2.93
CA ILE A 30 5.26 -5.51 1.53
C ILE A 30 5.85 -6.85 1.16
N HIS A 31 5.03 -7.67 0.53
CA HIS A 31 5.43 -8.98 0.07
C HIS A 31 4.99 -9.18 -1.39
N PRO A 32 5.92 -9.43 -2.32
CA PRO A 32 5.55 -10.03 -3.60
C PRO A 32 4.96 -11.41 -3.29
N SER A 33 3.75 -11.68 -3.76
CA SER A 33 3.07 -12.93 -3.47
C SER A 33 3.82 -14.09 -4.16
N GLY A 34 4.35 -15.03 -3.36
CA GLY A 34 5.06 -16.20 -3.89
C GLY A 34 4.14 -17.18 -4.64
N ASP A 35 2.85 -17.18 -4.30
CA ASP A 35 1.81 -18.03 -4.90
C ASP A 35 1.12 -17.37 -6.10
N ASP A 36 1.18 -16.03 -6.19
CA ASP A 36 0.51 -15.27 -7.24
C ASP A 36 1.50 -14.29 -7.86
N MET A 37 2.09 -14.70 -8.98
CA MET A 37 3.25 -14.02 -9.59
C MET A 37 2.98 -12.58 -10.02
N ASN A 38 1.71 -12.15 -9.98
CA ASN A 38 1.28 -10.81 -10.35
C ASN A 38 0.69 -10.01 -9.17
N ALA A 39 0.71 -10.50 -7.93
CA ALA A 39 0.15 -9.78 -6.79
C ALA A 39 1.21 -9.20 -5.85
N ILE A 40 1.10 -7.92 -5.52
CA ILE A 40 1.89 -7.21 -4.51
C ILE A 40 0.99 -6.96 -3.31
N LYS A 41 1.29 -7.65 -2.20
CA LYS A 41 0.52 -7.54 -0.95
C LYS A 41 1.15 -6.48 -0.08
N VAL A 42 0.36 -5.48 0.31
CA VAL A 42 0.77 -4.33 1.12
C VAL A 42 -0.04 -4.33 2.40
N TRP A 43 0.64 -4.46 3.54
CA TRP A 43 0.04 -4.41 4.86
C TRP A 43 0.54 -3.17 5.58
N VAL A 44 -0.39 -2.37 6.08
CA VAL A 44 -0.12 -1.08 6.71
C VAL A 44 -0.76 -1.05 8.09
N ASN A 45 0.03 -0.81 9.12
CA ASN A 45 -0.51 -0.46 10.42
C ASN A 45 -0.53 1.08 10.56
N LEU A 46 -1.70 1.64 10.83
CA LEU A 46 -1.92 3.08 11.05
C LEU A 46 -1.86 3.46 12.55
N GLY A 47 -1.65 2.48 13.42
CA GLY A 47 -1.55 2.60 14.87
C GLY A 47 -2.91 2.64 15.58
N PRO A 48 -2.92 2.56 16.92
CA PRO A 48 -4.14 2.46 17.73
C PRO A 48 -5.04 3.68 17.62
N ASP A 49 -4.48 4.85 17.31
CA ASP A 49 -5.26 6.08 17.11
C ASP A 49 -6.15 6.02 15.84
N ALA A 50 -5.97 5.03 14.97
CA ALA A 50 -6.76 4.81 13.75
C ALA A 50 -7.92 3.82 13.95
N GLU A 51 -8.19 3.35 15.17
CA GLU A 51 -9.28 2.37 15.45
C GLU A 51 -10.65 2.85 14.97
N ASN A 52 -10.88 4.17 14.97
CA ASN A 52 -12.15 4.79 14.54
C ASN A 52 -12.08 5.35 13.11
N ASP A 53 -10.97 5.19 12.41
CA ASP A 53 -10.83 5.66 11.03
C ASP A 53 -11.44 4.67 10.03
N ASP A 54 -11.84 5.17 8.87
CA ASP A 54 -12.22 4.30 7.75
C ASP A 54 -10.96 3.75 7.06
N LEU A 55 -10.45 2.63 7.59
CA LEU A 55 -9.29 1.92 7.07
C LEU A 55 -9.46 1.50 5.61
N HIS A 56 -10.69 1.15 5.20
CA HIS A 56 -11.00 0.78 3.83
C HIS A 56 -10.93 1.99 2.88
N ALA A 57 -11.40 3.16 3.32
CA ALA A 57 -11.23 4.40 2.58
C ALA A 57 -9.76 4.80 2.46
N TRP A 58 -8.97 4.63 3.53
CA TRP A 58 -7.54 4.87 3.48
C TRP A 58 -6.85 3.96 2.47
N CYS A 59 -7.13 2.64 2.50
CA CYS A 59 -6.58 1.69 1.51
C CYS A 59 -6.93 2.07 0.07
N ARG A 60 -8.21 2.38 -0.21
CA ARG A 60 -8.64 2.75 -1.57
C ARG A 60 -7.98 4.04 -2.05
N ALA A 61 -7.84 5.03 -1.17
CA ALA A 61 -7.17 6.28 -1.50
C ALA A 61 -5.67 6.06 -1.76
N CYS A 62 -5.01 5.25 -0.92
CA CYS A 62 -3.60 4.91 -1.08
C CYS A 62 -3.35 4.11 -2.36
N GLU A 63 -4.18 3.11 -2.66
CA GLU A 63 -4.04 2.31 -3.89
C GLU A 63 -4.21 3.18 -5.14
N ALA A 64 -5.21 4.09 -5.14
CA ALA A 64 -5.40 5.03 -6.23
C ALA A 64 -4.18 5.95 -6.41
N ALA A 65 -3.63 6.48 -5.31
CA ALA A 65 -2.46 7.35 -5.33
C ALA A 65 -1.20 6.62 -5.82
N VAL A 66 -0.98 5.39 -5.37
CA VAL A 66 0.09 4.50 -5.85
C VAL A 66 -0.04 4.23 -7.34
N ARG A 67 -1.25 3.89 -7.81
CA ARG A 67 -1.51 3.65 -9.24
C ARG A 67 -1.36 4.92 -10.09
N GLU A 68 -1.70 6.09 -9.57
CA GLU A 68 -1.48 7.35 -10.27
C GLU A 68 0.01 7.67 -10.38
N ALA A 69 0.77 7.47 -9.30
CA ALA A 69 2.19 7.80 -9.25
C ALA A 69 3.07 6.81 -10.01
N LEU A 70 2.73 5.52 -9.99
CA LEU A 70 3.53 4.41 -10.54
C LEU A 70 2.84 3.70 -11.71
N GLY A 71 1.80 4.29 -12.31
CA GLY A 71 0.86 3.60 -13.20
C GLY A 71 1.47 2.86 -14.40
N GLY A 72 2.63 3.28 -14.91
CA GLY A 72 3.35 2.55 -15.96
C GLY A 72 4.18 1.37 -15.45
N ASP A 73 4.63 1.44 -14.20
CA ASP A 73 5.49 0.44 -13.55
C ASP A 73 4.69 -0.70 -12.90
N LEU A 74 3.41 -0.45 -12.62
CA LEU A 74 2.47 -1.39 -12.03
C LEU A 74 1.54 -2.07 -13.07
N ASP A 75 1.70 -1.77 -14.35
CA ASP A 75 0.89 -2.36 -15.41
C ASP A 75 1.13 -3.88 -15.45
N GLY A 76 0.07 -4.65 -15.18
CA GLY A 76 0.14 -6.12 -15.05
C GLY A 76 0.22 -6.66 -13.62
N TYR A 77 0.35 -5.80 -12.60
CA TYR A 77 0.35 -6.20 -11.19
C TYR A 77 -0.96 -5.83 -10.47
N HIS A 78 -1.46 -6.76 -9.66
CA HIS A 78 -2.54 -6.54 -8.71
C HIS A 78 -1.98 -6.04 -7.39
N LEU A 79 -2.51 -4.94 -6.88
CA LEU A 79 -2.17 -4.42 -5.56
C LEU A 79 -3.25 -4.90 -4.59
N GLU A 80 -2.83 -5.55 -3.50
CA GLU A 80 -3.71 -5.94 -2.41
C GLU A 80 -3.32 -5.15 -1.16
N MET A 81 -4.01 -4.04 -0.91
CA MET A 81 -3.75 -3.19 0.25
C MET A 81 -4.66 -3.55 1.43
N ARG A 82 -4.05 -3.75 2.60
CA ARG A 82 -4.72 -3.97 3.88
C ARG A 82 -4.20 -2.98 4.90
N ALA A 83 -5.11 -2.29 5.58
CA ALA A 83 -4.80 -1.44 6.71
C ALA A 83 -5.34 -2.03 8.02
N ASP A 84 -4.61 -1.86 9.09
CA ASP A 84 -5.00 -2.16 10.46
C ASP A 84 -4.66 -1.00 11.41
N ALA A 85 -5.18 -1.07 12.63
CA ALA A 85 -5.03 -0.06 13.66
C ALA A 85 -4.53 -0.69 14.98
N MET A 86 -3.56 -1.61 14.89
CA MET A 86 -3.03 -2.33 16.06
C MET A 86 -1.91 -1.59 16.79
#